data_AF-A0A947ELJ8-F1
#
_entry.id   AF-A0A947ELJ8-F1
#
_cell.length_a   1.000
_cell.length_b   1.000
_cell.length_c   1.000
_cell.angle_alpha   90.00
_cell.angle_beta   90.00
_cell.angle_gamma   90.00
#
_symmetry.space_group_name_H-M   'P 1'
#
loop_
_entity.id
_entity.type
_entity.pdbx_description
1 polymer ?
#
loop_
_entity_poly.entity_id
_entity_poly.type
_entity_poly.pdbx_seq_one_letter_code
_entity_poly.pdbx_strand_id
1 'polypeptide(L)'
;AITFLNHIKQSDGVVISLAEHNGAYSTAFKNVFDWMSRIDGKLWSDKPMLLMAASPGGRGGRSVLDIAGDRFPRMGAQITSEFSLPFFQKNFIDGEIIDDDLNSQLESAIKKFESKLM
;
A
#
# COMPACT_ATOMS: atom_id res chain seq x y z
N ALA A 1 -2.45 -16.61 7.36
CA ALA A 1 -2.95 -15.46 8.15
C ALA A 1 -2.10 -15.20 9.39
N ILE A 2 -2.02 -16.13 10.36
CA ILE A 2 -1.23 -15.95 11.60
C ILE A 2 0.22 -15.54 11.32
N THR A 3 0.93 -16.28 10.46
CA THR A 3 2.32 -15.98 10.10
C THR A 3 2.48 -14.57 9.52
N PHE A 4 1.59 -14.17 8.60
CA PHE A 4 1.65 -12.85 7.98
C PHE A 4 1.35 -11.73 8.98
N LEU A 5 0.36 -11.92 9.86
CA LEU A 5 0.05 -10.98 10.93
C LEU A 5 1.22 -10.81 11.90
N ASN A 6 1.93 -11.89 12.22
CA ASN A 6 3.12 -11.82 13.08
C ASN A 6 4.24 -11.01 12.41
N HIS A 7 4.45 -11.14 11.10
CA HIS A 7 5.40 -10.29 10.37
C HIS A 7 5.03 -8.81 10.46
N ILE A 8 3.75 -8.45 10.31
CA ILE A 8 3.28 -7.06 10.47
C ILE A 8 3.54 -6.56 11.90
N LYS A 9 3.26 -7.37 12.92
CA LYS A 9 3.47 -7.00 14.32
C LYS A 9 4.95 -6.72 14.65
N GLN A 10 5.84 -7.50 14.04
CA GLN A 10 7.27 -7.46 14.29
C GLN A 10 8.02 -6.43 13.42
N SER A 11 7.41 -5.87 12.37
CA SER A 11 8.06 -4.88 11.52
C SER A 11 8.03 -3.48 12.14
N ASP A 12 8.93 -2.58 11.72
CA ASP A 12 8.91 -1.19 12.15
C ASP A 12 7.91 -0.33 11.36
N GLY A 13 7.58 -0.77 10.14
CA GLY A 13 6.57 -0.17 9.27
C GLY A 13 6.15 -1.14 8.17
N VAL A 14 5.21 -0.71 7.33
CA VAL A 14 4.68 -1.50 6.21
C VAL A 14 4.68 -0.67 4.94
N VAL A 15 5.34 -1.15 3.89
CA VAL A 15 5.11 -0.68 2.53
C VAL A 15 4.20 -1.69 1.84
N ILE A 16 3.07 -1.24 1.30
CA ILE A 16 2.11 -2.12 0.62
C ILE A 16 1.72 -1.53 -0.73
N SER A 17 1.92 -2.32 -1.79
CA SER A 17 1.42 -1.99 -3.13
C SER A 17 0.25 -2.89 -3.49
N LEU A 18 -0.90 -2.28 -3.80
CA LEU A 18 -2.15 -2.97 -4.09
C LEU A 18 -2.39 -3.05 -5.61
N ALA A 19 -2.77 -4.24 -6.06
CA ALA A 19 -3.40 -4.40 -7.36
C ALA A 19 -4.90 -4.04 -7.26
N GLU A 20 -5.42 -3.36 -8.27
CA GLU A 20 -6.84 -3.03 -8.39
C GLU A 20 -7.53 -4.05 -9.31
N HIS A 21 -8.42 -4.87 -8.75
CA HIS A 21 -9.26 -5.81 -9.50
C HIS A 21 -10.71 -5.31 -9.42
N ASN A 22 -11.27 -4.88 -10.55
CA ASN A 22 -12.62 -4.33 -10.65
C ASN A 22 -12.89 -3.18 -9.64
N GLY A 23 -11.91 -2.28 -9.49
CA GLY A 23 -12.02 -1.14 -8.57
C GLY A 23 -11.84 -1.48 -7.09
N ALA A 24 -11.43 -2.69 -6.74
CA ALA A 24 -11.26 -3.16 -5.37
C ALA A 24 -9.98 -4.00 -5.19
N TYR A 25 -9.83 -4.56 -3.99
CA TYR A 25 -8.74 -5.47 -3.65
C TYR A 25 -8.68 -6.70 -4.55
N SER A 26 -7.48 -7.21 -4.81
CA SER A 26 -7.33 -8.55 -5.36
C SER A 26 -7.91 -9.60 -4.39
N THR A 27 -8.49 -10.67 -4.94
CA THR A 27 -9.08 -11.76 -4.14
C THR A 27 -8.05 -12.40 -3.20
N ALA A 28 -6.80 -12.57 -3.69
CA ALA A 28 -5.71 -13.12 -2.90
C ALA A 28 -5.40 -12.26 -1.68
N PHE A 29 -5.24 -10.93 -1.86
CA PHE A 29 -5.02 -10.01 -0.75
C PHE A 29 -6.21 -10.02 0.23
N LYS A 30 -7.43 -9.89 -0.30
CA LYS A 30 -8.64 -9.79 0.52
C LYS A 30 -8.86 -11.03 1.40
N ASN A 31 -8.53 -12.22 0.89
CA ASN A 31 -8.61 -13.45 1.68
C ASN A 31 -7.68 -13.42 2.90
N VAL A 32 -6.41 -13.05 2.71
CA VAL A 32 -5.45 -12.96 3.83
C VAL A 32 -5.87 -11.85 4.80
N PHE A 33 -6.26 -10.69 4.27
CA PHE A 33 -6.76 -9.55 5.04
C PHE A 33 -7.95 -9.93 5.94
N ASP A 34 -8.95 -10.63 5.39
CA ASP A 34 -10.14 -11.04 6.14
C ASP A 34 -9.78 -12.00 7.28
N TRP A 35 -8.94 -13.00 7.02
CA TRP A 35 -8.51 -13.92 8.07
C TRP A 35 -7.67 -13.24 9.16
N MET A 36 -6.83 -12.27 8.82
CA MET A 36 -6.10 -11.48 9.82
C MET A 36 -7.05 -10.66 10.70
N SER A 37 -8.08 -10.04 10.10
CA SER A 37 -9.07 -9.24 10.83
C SER A 37 -9.87 -10.04 11.88
N ARG A 38 -9.98 -11.37 11.70
CA ARG A 38 -10.60 -12.28 12.67
C ARG A 38 -9.71 -12.61 13.85
N ILE A 39 -8.39 -12.47 13.69
CA ILE A 39 -7.40 -12.70 14.75
C ILE A 39 -7.21 -11.42 15.56
N ASP A 40 -7.08 -10.28 14.87
CA ASP A 40 -6.84 -8.99 15.49
C ASP A 40 -7.58 -7.88 14.73
N GLY A 41 -8.42 -7.12 15.43
CA GLY A 41 -9.16 -6.00 14.86
C GLY A 41 -8.26 -4.83 14.45
N LYS A 42 -7.08 -4.71 15.09
CA LYS A 42 -6.02 -3.76 14.74
C LYS A 42 -4.90 -4.48 13.98
N LEU A 43 -5.24 -5.16 12.89
CA LEU A 43 -4.27 -6.01 12.18
C LEU A 43 -3.01 -5.28 11.71
N TRP A 44 -3.08 -3.96 11.47
CA TRP A 44 -1.92 -3.15 11.08
C TRP A 44 -1.07 -2.70 12.25
N SER A 45 -1.45 -3.03 13.49
CA SER A 45 -0.64 -2.90 14.71
C SER A 45 -0.08 -1.50 14.98
N ASP A 46 -0.85 -0.47 14.61
CA ASP A 46 -0.49 0.96 14.72
C ASP A 46 0.82 1.31 13.98
N LYS A 47 1.19 0.52 12.96
CA LYS A 47 2.43 0.68 12.19
C LYS A 47 2.36 1.84 11.18
N PRO A 48 3.45 2.63 11.02
CA PRO A 48 3.64 3.51 9.87
C PRO A 48 3.43 2.74 8.56
N MET A 49 2.77 3.37 7.60
CA MET A 49 2.47 2.74 6.32
C MET A 49 2.65 3.68 5.12
N LEU A 50 3.41 3.20 4.13
CA LEU A 50 3.38 3.72 2.76
C LEU A 50 2.39 2.88 1.94
N LEU A 51 1.28 3.51 1.55
CA LEU A 51 0.21 2.86 0.79
C LEU A 51 0.36 3.17 -0.70
N MET A 52 0.48 2.13 -1.52
CA MET A 52 0.79 2.27 -2.94
C MET A 52 -0.19 1.49 -3.81
N ALA A 53 -0.32 1.91 -5.06
CA ALA A 53 -0.95 1.12 -6.12
C ALA A 53 -0.31 1.44 -7.48
N ALA A 54 -0.44 0.50 -8.40
CA ALA A 54 -0.04 0.68 -9.79
C ALA A 54 -1.10 0.07 -10.72
N SER A 55 -1.28 0.67 -11.90
CA SER A 55 -2.21 0.16 -12.90
C SER A 55 -1.75 0.49 -14.32
N PRO A 56 -2.06 -0.37 -15.32
CA PRO A 56 -1.94 0.01 -16.73
C PRO A 56 -2.85 1.21 -17.10
N GLY A 57 -3.96 1.41 -16.37
CA GLY A 57 -4.89 2.50 -16.61
C GLY A 57 -4.41 3.84 -16.04
N GLY A 58 -4.91 4.94 -16.61
CA GLY A 58 -4.53 6.31 -16.21
C GLY A 58 -4.91 6.71 -14.78
N ARG A 59 -5.77 5.95 -14.09
CA ARG A 59 -6.10 6.19 -12.68
C ARG A 59 -5.10 5.55 -11.70
N GLY A 60 -4.13 4.75 -12.15
CA GLY A 60 -3.07 4.22 -11.29
C GLY A 60 -3.52 3.35 -10.10
N GLY A 61 -4.74 2.80 -10.13
CA GLY A 61 -5.30 2.06 -8.99
C GLY A 61 -5.93 2.95 -7.92
N ARG A 62 -6.39 4.16 -8.29
CA ARG A 62 -6.97 5.11 -7.34
C ARG A 62 -8.16 4.55 -6.55
N SER A 63 -9.02 3.72 -7.15
CA SER A 63 -10.18 3.20 -6.42
C SER A 63 -9.77 2.27 -5.28
N VAL A 64 -8.81 1.37 -5.50
CA VAL A 64 -8.32 0.50 -4.42
C VAL A 64 -7.57 1.29 -3.34
N LEU A 65 -6.84 2.35 -3.73
CA LEU A 65 -6.21 3.27 -2.78
C LEU A 65 -7.25 3.97 -1.91
N ASP A 66 -8.31 4.52 -2.49
CA ASP A 66 -9.35 5.23 -1.73
C ASP A 66 -10.05 4.28 -0.73
N ILE A 67 -10.34 3.03 -1.14
CA ILE A 67 -10.94 2.01 -0.25
C ILE A 67 -9.97 1.65 0.88
N ALA A 68 -8.68 1.46 0.59
CA ALA A 68 -7.66 1.15 1.58
C ALA A 68 -7.40 2.33 2.54
N GLY A 69 -7.29 3.55 2.01
CA GLY A 69 -7.08 4.78 2.75
C GLY A 69 -8.19 5.06 3.75
N ASP A 70 -9.45 4.77 3.40
CA ASP A 70 -10.57 4.86 4.34
C ASP A 70 -10.59 3.72 5.37
N ARG A 71 -10.27 2.49 4.95
CA ARG A 71 -10.45 1.30 5.80
C ARG A 71 -9.29 1.03 6.75
N PHE A 72 -8.05 1.12 6.27
CA PHE A 72 -6.87 0.65 7.00
C PHE A 72 -6.60 1.44 8.29
N PRO A 73 -6.81 2.77 8.36
CA PRO A 73 -6.62 3.51 9.62
C PRO A 73 -7.53 3.03 10.75
N ARG A 74 -8.77 2.62 10.43
CA ARG A 74 -9.72 2.03 11.40
C ARG A 74 -9.25 0.68 11.95
N MET A 75 -8.23 0.08 11.32
CA MET A 75 -7.61 -1.20 11.67
C MET A 75 -6.15 -1.03 12.11
N GLY A 76 -5.77 0.18 12.52
CA GLY A 76 -4.47 0.50 13.09
C GLY A 76 -3.36 0.78 12.06
N ALA A 77 -3.67 1.20 10.84
CA ALA A 77 -2.62 1.68 9.94
C ALA A 77 -2.37 3.17 10.18
N GLN A 78 -1.11 3.56 10.30
CA GLN A 78 -0.70 4.97 10.31
C GLN A 78 -0.19 5.33 8.91
N ILE A 79 -1.11 5.64 7.99
CA ILE A 79 -0.74 5.96 6.60
C ILE A 79 0.04 7.29 6.59
N THR A 80 1.32 7.23 6.27
CA THR A 80 2.24 8.37 6.26
C THR A 80 2.26 9.08 4.92
N SER A 81 2.05 8.32 3.86
CA SER A 81 2.15 8.75 2.47
C SER A 81 1.44 7.75 1.57
N GLU A 82 0.98 8.25 0.41
CA GLU A 82 0.38 7.46 -0.65
C GLU A 82 1.14 7.66 -1.95
N PHE A 83 1.18 6.63 -2.80
CA PHE A 83 1.72 6.72 -4.15
C PHE A 83 0.88 5.92 -5.16
N SER A 84 0.64 6.50 -6.33
CA SER A 84 -0.14 5.88 -7.41
C SER A 84 0.66 5.96 -8.71
N LEU A 85 0.92 4.81 -9.33
CA LEU A 85 1.64 4.72 -10.60
C LEU A 85 0.67 4.43 -11.76
N PRO A 86 0.24 5.47 -12.51
CA PRO A 86 -0.58 5.29 -13.71
C PRO A 86 0.27 4.81 -14.88
N PHE A 87 -0.39 4.24 -15.89
CA PHE A 87 0.24 3.79 -17.13
C PHE A 87 1.50 2.94 -16.89
N PHE A 88 1.41 1.96 -15.99
CA PHE A 88 2.58 1.21 -15.49
C PHE A 88 3.53 0.72 -16.59
N GLN A 89 3.00 0.16 -17.69
CA GLN A 89 3.81 -0.35 -18.81
C GLN A 89 4.59 0.74 -19.56
N LYS A 90 4.14 2.00 -19.49
CA LYS A 90 4.83 3.15 -20.08
C LYS A 90 5.85 3.73 -19.09
N ASN A 91 5.47 3.81 -17.82
CA ASN A 91 6.21 4.59 -16.83
C ASN A 91 7.21 3.74 -16.03
N PHE A 92 7.12 2.40 -16.07
CA PHE A 92 8.04 1.50 -15.39
C PHE A 92 8.77 0.61 -16.41
N ILE A 93 10.07 0.85 -16.59
CA ILE A 93 10.91 0.16 -17.59
C ILE A 93 12.19 -0.29 -16.88
N ASP A 94 12.58 -1.55 -17.11
CA ASP A 94 13.84 -2.13 -16.60
C ASP A 94 14.07 -1.97 -15.09
N GLY A 95 12.99 -1.94 -14.30
CA GLY A 95 13.04 -1.82 -12.85
C GLY A 95 12.94 -0.38 -12.31
N GLU A 96 12.79 0.61 -13.19
CA GLU A 96 12.83 2.03 -12.83
C GLU A 96 11.58 2.78 -13.29
N ILE A 97 11.21 3.83 -12.54
CA ILE A 97 10.19 4.79 -12.99
C ILE A 97 10.88 5.84 -13.86
N ILE A 98 10.55 5.85 -15.15
CA ILE A 98 11.24 6.72 -16.14
C ILE A 98 10.66 8.13 -16.25
N ASP A 99 9.51 8.37 -15.62
CA ASP A 99 8.90 9.70 -15.55
C ASP A 99 9.42 10.43 -14.30
N ASP A 100 10.16 11.52 -14.51
CA ASP A 100 10.87 12.23 -13.44
C ASP A 100 9.93 12.76 -12.35
N ASP A 101 8.72 13.18 -12.71
CA ASP A 101 7.74 13.71 -11.75
C ASP A 101 7.19 12.56 -10.89
N LEU A 102 6.77 11.45 -11.50
CA LEU A 102 6.32 10.26 -10.78
C LEU A 102 7.44 9.68 -9.90
N ASN A 103 8.68 9.66 -10.37
CA ASN A 103 9.81 9.21 -9.56
C ASN A 103 10.05 10.15 -8.36
N SER A 104 10.02 11.46 -8.58
CA SER A 104 10.14 12.45 -7.50
C SER A 104 9.02 12.35 -6.47
N GLN A 105 7.79 12.05 -6.91
CA GLN A 105 6.65 11.80 -6.03
C GLN A 105 6.88 10.54 -5.18
N LEU A 106 7.37 9.45 -5.77
CA LEU A 106 7.71 8.22 -5.05
C LEU A 106 8.80 8.48 -4.00
N GLU A 107 9.90 9.14 -4.38
CA GLU A 107 10.99 9.47 -3.45
C GLU A 107 10.50 10.33 -2.28
N SER A 108 9.63 11.30 -2.53
CA SER A 108 9.00 12.12 -1.49
C SER A 108 8.12 11.29 -0.56
N ALA A 109 7.34 10.36 -1.10
CA ALA A 109 6.51 9.44 -0.33
C ALA A 109 7.35 8.50 0.55
N ILE A 110 8.47 7.99 0.04
CA ILE A 110 9.44 7.16 0.77
C ILE A 110 10.05 7.97 1.92
N LYS A 111 10.58 9.17 1.66
CA LYS A 111 11.18 10.03 2.70
C LYS A 111 10.19 10.35 3.83
N LYS A 112 8.93 10.62 3.50
CA LYS A 112 7.86 10.83 4.49
C LYS A 112 7.63 9.59 5.36
N PHE A 113 7.61 8.40 4.75
CA PHE A 113 7.47 7.14 5.46
C PHE A 113 8.67 6.86 6.37
N GLU A 114 9.90 6.98 5.84
CA GLU A 114 11.14 6.79 6.60
C GLU A 114 11.24 7.70 7.82
N SER A 115 10.78 8.96 7.70
CA SER A 115 10.76 9.90 8.84
C SER A 115 9.87 9.47 10.02
N LYS A 116 9.04 8.44 9.82
CA LYS A 116 8.14 7.87 10.83
C LYS A 116 8.58 6.50 11.32
N LEU A 117 9.61 5.91 10.72
CA LEU A 117 10.30 4.74 11.27
C LEU A 117 11.19 5.24 12.41
N MET A 118 11.05 4.67 13.60
CA MET A 118 11.91 4.98 14.74
C MET A 118 13.31 4.40 14.56
#